data_AF-A0A6M2ACB9-F1
#
_entry.id   AF-A0A6M2ACB9-F1
#
_cell.length_a   1.000
_cell.length_b   1.000
_cell.length_c   1.000
_cell.angle_alpha   90.00
_cell.angle_beta   90.00
_cell.angle_gamma   90.00
#
_symmetry.space_group_name_H-M   'P 1'
#
loop_
_entity.id
_entity.type
_entity.pdbx_description
1 polymer ?
#
loop_
_entity_poly.entity_id
_entity_poly.type
_entity_poly.pdbx_seq_one_letter_code
_entity_poly.pdbx_strand_id
1 'polypeptide(L)'
;AQGSIARAIELAEHPDYLKKRDLFIDILAKENIANYFDLSEAIAKLEDIYVQSFSHDSSVKYHKEIELLLDKLIYWFRDLHLLKIKADEKFIFFADKIDLLKKQNLENLISLDKINMFVDEMKLALQRNIKLKHALENFFIKINFV
;
A
#
# COMPACT_ATOMS: atom_id res chain seq x y z
N ALA A 1 13.47 -31.14 6.58
CA ALA A 1 13.81 -29.93 5.80
C ALA A 1 12.51 -29.23 5.44
N GLN A 2 12.13 -28.15 6.15
CA GLN A 2 11.05 -27.29 5.67
C GLN A 2 11.56 -26.59 4.41
N GLY A 3 10.94 -26.87 3.26
CA GLY A 3 11.33 -26.30 1.98
C GLY A 3 11.12 -24.78 1.91
N SER A 4 11.67 -24.15 0.88
CA SER A 4 11.52 -22.70 0.60
C SER A 4 10.07 -22.22 0.62
N ILE A 5 9.12 -23.08 0.21
CA ILE A 5 7.68 -22.79 0.21
C ILE A 5 7.13 -22.65 1.63
N ALA A 6 7.47 -23.56 2.55
CA ALA A 6 6.97 -23.52 3.93
C ALA A 6 7.46 -22.25 4.65
N ARG A 7 8.72 -21.87 4.41
CA ARG A 7 9.29 -20.63 4.94
C ARG A 7 8.65 -19.38 4.33
N ALA A 8 8.29 -19.41 3.05
CA ALA A 8 7.59 -18.29 2.42
C ALA A 8 6.18 -18.10 2.99
N ILE A 9 5.47 -19.19 3.28
CA ILE A 9 4.15 -19.17 3.94
C ILE A 9 4.30 -18.60 5.36
N GLU A 10 5.25 -19.09 6.16
CA GLU A 10 5.51 -18.59 7.51
C GLU A 10 5.81 -17.08 7.53
N LEU A 11 6.60 -16.59 6.57
CA LEU A 11 6.89 -15.16 6.44
C LEU A 11 5.66 -14.33 6.02
N ALA A 12 4.79 -14.89 5.18
CA ALA A 12 3.55 -14.23 4.77
C ALA A 12 2.52 -14.14 5.91
N GLU A 13 2.55 -15.10 6.84
CA GLU A 13 1.68 -15.14 8.02
C GLU A 13 2.29 -14.41 9.23
N HIS A 14 3.51 -13.87 9.10
CA HIS A 14 4.18 -13.20 10.20
C HIS A 14 3.37 -11.98 10.69
N PRO A 15 3.14 -11.82 12.01
CA PRO A 15 2.30 -10.75 12.56
C PRO A 15 2.70 -9.34 12.11
N ASP A 16 4.00 -9.06 12.02
CA ASP A 16 4.49 -7.75 11.56
C ASP A 16 4.16 -7.46 10.10
N TYR A 17 4.20 -8.50 9.24
CA TYR A 17 3.82 -8.36 7.84
C TYR A 17 2.33 -8.05 7.73
N LEU A 18 1.50 -8.82 8.43
CA LEU A 18 0.05 -8.62 8.44
C LEU A 18 -0.32 -7.25 8.98
N LYS A 19 0.32 -6.79 10.06
CA LYS A 19 0.12 -5.46 10.63
C LYS A 19 0.43 -4.33 9.65
N LYS A 20 1.57 -4.42 8.93
CA LYS A 20 1.94 -3.43 7.89
C LYS A 20 0.93 -3.41 6.76
N ARG A 21 0.59 -4.60 6.26
CA ARG A 21 -0.35 -4.79 5.15
C ARG A 21 -1.72 -4.24 5.50
N ASP A 22 -2.25 -4.61 6.67
CA ASP A 22 -3.60 -4.24 7.07
C ASP A 22 -3.70 -2.73 7.35
N LEU A 23 -2.73 -2.13 8.05
CA LEU A 23 -2.71 -0.67 8.23
C LEU A 23 -2.67 0.08 6.90
N PHE A 24 -1.87 -0.40 5.94
CA PHE A 24 -1.81 0.21 4.63
C PHE A 24 -3.13 0.09 3.86
N ILE A 25 -3.77 -1.08 3.92
CA ILE A 25 -5.08 -1.29 3.29
C ILE A 25 -6.15 -0.43 3.95
N ASP A 26 -6.13 -0.28 5.28
CA ASP A 26 -7.06 0.58 6.00
C ASP A 26 -6.93 2.05 5.54
N ILE A 27 -5.69 2.53 5.35
CA ILE A 27 -5.43 3.85 4.77
C ILE A 27 -6.06 3.94 3.38
N LEU A 28 -5.81 2.97 2.49
CA LEU A 28 -6.33 2.98 1.12
C LEU A 28 -7.85 2.86 1.04
N ALA A 29 -8.46 2.16 1.99
CA ALA A 29 -9.90 2.00 2.12
C ALA A 29 -10.58 3.21 2.78
N LYS A 30 -9.80 4.21 3.24
CA LYS A 30 -10.25 5.38 4.01
C LYS A 30 -10.93 5.03 5.33
N GLU A 31 -10.55 3.91 5.94
CA GLU A 31 -11.08 3.52 7.25
C GLU A 31 -10.61 4.54 8.30
N ASN A 32 -11.56 5.27 8.89
CA ASN A 32 -11.32 6.34 9.87
C ASN A 32 -10.51 7.54 9.34
N ILE A 33 -10.52 7.80 8.03
CA ILE A 33 -9.87 8.98 7.43
C ILE A 33 -10.95 9.93 6.91
N ALA A 34 -11.24 10.99 7.65
CA ALA A 34 -12.22 11.99 7.26
C ALA A 34 -11.57 13.26 6.69
N ASN A 35 -10.33 13.55 7.08
CA ASN A 35 -9.61 14.76 6.68
C ASN A 35 -8.09 14.49 6.50
N TYR A 36 -7.36 15.50 6.04
CA TYR A 36 -5.91 15.42 5.81
C TYR A 36 -5.10 15.12 7.08
N PHE A 37 -5.55 15.58 8.26
CA PHE A 37 -4.86 15.32 9.52
C PHE A 37 -4.92 13.83 9.87
N ASP A 38 -6.09 13.20 9.75
CA ASP A 38 -6.27 11.76 9.98
C ASP A 38 -5.35 10.95 9.04
N LEU A 39 -5.28 11.36 7.77
CA LEU A 39 -4.41 10.76 6.77
C LEU A 39 -2.92 10.90 7.16
N SER A 40 -2.47 12.10 7.52
CA SER A 40 -1.07 12.36 7.90
C SER A 40 -0.67 11.55 9.14
N GLU A 41 -1.59 11.41 10.12
CA GLU A 41 -1.37 10.59 11.31
C GLU A 41 -1.26 9.10 10.95
N ALA A 42 -2.16 8.58 10.10
CA ALA A 42 -2.13 7.19 9.66
C ALA A 42 -0.85 6.87 8.87
N ILE A 43 -0.42 7.76 7.97
CA ILE A 43 0.84 7.61 7.22
C ILE A 43 2.05 7.66 8.16
N ALA A 44 2.05 8.53 9.18
CA ALA A 44 3.13 8.58 10.16
C ALA A 44 3.24 7.26 10.94
N LYS A 45 2.10 6.70 11.39
CA LYS A 45 2.06 5.38 12.03
C LYS A 45 2.60 4.28 11.11
N LEU A 46 2.29 4.34 9.82
CA LEU A 46 2.82 3.40 8.84
C LEU A 46 4.35 3.52 8.72
N GLU A 47 4.87 4.74 8.55
CA GLU A 47 6.32 4.98 8.49
C GLU A 47 7.04 4.46 9.74
N ASP A 48 6.50 4.71 10.93
CA ASP A 48 7.07 4.22 12.20
C ASP A 48 7.19 2.70 12.22
N ILE A 49 6.17 1.96 11.76
CA ILE A 49 6.21 0.49 11.70
C ILE A 49 7.32 0.02 10.74
N TYR A 50 7.46 0.68 9.59
CA TYR A 50 8.51 0.36 8.65
C TYR A 50 9.88 0.65 9.27
N VAL A 51 10.11 1.84 9.83
CA VAL A 51 11.40 2.21 10.44
C VAL A 51 11.78 1.29 11.62
N GLN A 52 10.84 0.99 12.52
CA GLN A 52 11.09 0.12 13.68
C GLN A 52 11.49 -1.31 13.27
N SER A 53 10.95 -1.79 12.14
CA SER A 53 11.26 -3.12 11.60
C SER A 53 12.72 -3.28 11.16
N PHE A 54 13.48 -2.18 10.99
CA PHE A 54 14.86 -2.21 10.48
C PHE A 54 15.89 -1.65 11.45
N SER A 55 15.60 -1.68 12.76
CA SER A 55 16.51 -1.13 13.78
C SER A 55 17.95 -1.68 13.75
N HIS A 56 18.21 -2.81 13.08
CA HIS A 56 19.55 -3.42 12.98
C HIS A 56 19.92 -4.02 11.61
N ASP A 57 19.07 -3.90 10.57
CA ASP A 57 19.18 -4.71 9.36
C ASP A 57 19.24 -3.87 8.07
N SER A 58 20.13 -4.26 7.15
CA SER A 58 20.67 -3.45 6.04
C SER A 58 19.65 -2.62 5.25
N SER A 59 20.05 -1.42 4.83
CA SER A 59 19.28 -0.48 3.97
C SER A 59 18.60 -1.15 2.77
N VAL A 60 19.18 -2.24 2.25
CA VAL A 60 18.63 -3.05 1.16
C VAL A 60 17.28 -3.68 1.52
N LYS A 61 17.09 -4.16 2.75
CA LYS A 61 15.82 -4.76 3.19
C LYS A 61 14.72 -3.71 3.27
N TYR A 62 15.03 -2.53 3.80
CA TYR A 62 14.10 -1.40 3.82
C TYR A 62 13.64 -1.03 2.41
N HIS A 63 14.56 -0.86 1.46
CA HIS A 63 14.20 -0.51 0.08
C HIS A 63 13.27 -1.53 -0.58
N LYS A 64 13.55 -2.83 -0.44
CA LYS A 64 12.68 -3.89 -0.99
C LYS A 64 11.28 -3.87 -0.38
N GLU A 65 11.18 -3.60 0.92
CA GLU A 65 9.91 -3.53 1.63
C GLU A 65 9.08 -2.31 1.22
N ILE A 66 9.74 -1.19 0.91
CA ILE A 66 9.10 -0.04 0.29
C ILE A 66 8.65 -0.36 -1.14
N GLU A 67 9.47 -1.02 -1.97
CA GLU A 67 9.04 -1.44 -3.32
C GLU A 67 7.78 -2.30 -3.27
N LEU A 68 7.73 -3.28 -2.36
CA LEU A 68 6.54 -4.12 -2.16
C LEU A 68 5.32 -3.33 -1.68
N LEU A 69 5.52 -2.28 -0.87
CA LEU A 69 4.44 -1.37 -0.46
C LEU A 69 3.87 -0.62 -1.68
N LEU A 70 4.74 -0.15 -2.58
CA LEU A 70 4.33 0.57 -3.79
C LEU A 70 3.63 -0.35 -4.80
N ASP A 71 4.04 -1.61 -4.89
CA ASP A 71 3.36 -2.59 -5.73
C ASP A 71 1.95 -2.89 -5.20
N LYS A 72 1.79 -3.02 -3.87
CA LYS A 72 0.47 -3.17 -3.23
C LYS A 72 -0.44 -1.97 -3.51
N LEU A 73 0.11 -0.75 -3.54
CA LEU A 73 -0.62 0.45 -3.92
C LEU A 73 -1.21 0.31 -5.33
N ILE A 74 -0.38 -0.09 -6.30
CA ILE A 74 -0.81 -0.30 -7.68
C ILE A 74 -1.88 -1.40 -7.75
N TYR A 75 -1.68 -2.53 -7.06
CA TYR A 75 -2.63 -3.63 -7.05
C TYR A 75 -3.99 -3.23 -6.45
N TRP A 76 -4.02 -2.34 -5.45
CA TRP A 76 -5.27 -1.85 -4.90
C TRP A 76 -6.08 -1.10 -5.95
N PHE A 77 -5.47 -0.14 -6.64
CA PHE A 77 -6.15 0.59 -7.71
C PHE A 77 -6.54 -0.32 -8.87
N ARG A 78 -5.68 -1.29 -9.23
CA ARG A 78 -6.00 -2.30 -10.24
C ARG A 78 -7.26 -3.09 -9.88
N ASP A 79 -7.37 -3.55 -8.63
CA ASP A 79 -8.53 -4.29 -8.16
C ASP A 79 -9.81 -3.44 -8.20
N LEU A 80 -9.74 -2.14 -7.86
CA LEU A 80 -10.87 -1.23 -8.03
C LEU A 80 -11.33 -1.11 -9.49
N HIS A 81 -10.39 -1.05 -10.43
CA HIS A 81 -10.71 -1.05 -11.87
C HIS A 81 -11.33 -2.37 -12.32
N LEU A 82 -10.83 -3.51 -11.83
CA LEU A 82 -11.41 -4.83 -12.09
C LEU A 82 -12.85 -4.92 -11.59
N LEU A 83 -13.13 -4.40 -10.39
CA LEU A 83 -14.49 -4.34 -9.85
C LEU A 83 -15.40 -3.42 -10.67
N LYS A 84 -14.89 -2.27 -11.12
CA LYS A 84 -15.65 -1.34 -11.97
C LYS A 84 -16.15 -2.00 -13.26
N ILE A 85 -15.32 -2.85 -13.87
CA ILE A 85 -15.69 -3.60 -15.09
C ILE A 85 -16.40 -4.93 -14.80
N LYS A 86 -16.71 -5.23 -13.53
CA LYS A 86 -17.32 -6.50 -13.08
C LYS A 86 -16.54 -7.73 -13.53
N ALA A 87 -15.21 -7.65 -13.46
CA ALA A 87 -14.35 -8.81 -13.70
C ALA A 87 -14.59 -9.91 -12.66
N ASP A 88 -14.19 -11.13 -13.00
CA ASP A 88 -14.25 -12.28 -12.09
C ASP A 88 -13.39 -12.02 -10.84
N GLU A 89 -13.98 -12.20 -9.66
CA GLU A 89 -13.34 -11.93 -8.36
C GLU A 89 -12.07 -12.77 -8.15
N LYS A 90 -11.89 -13.89 -8.88
CA LYS A 90 -10.65 -14.68 -8.83
C LYS A 90 -9.40 -13.93 -9.29
N PHE A 91 -9.57 -12.82 -10.01
CA PHE A 91 -8.46 -11.97 -10.45
C PHE A 91 -8.12 -10.85 -9.47
N ILE A 92 -8.93 -10.65 -8.42
CA ILE A 92 -8.69 -9.67 -7.37
C ILE A 92 -7.51 -10.13 -6.53
N PHE A 93 -6.50 -9.26 -6.37
CA PHE A 93 -5.31 -9.56 -5.57
C PHE A 93 -5.65 -9.56 -4.08
N PHE A 94 -6.40 -8.56 -3.61
CA PHE A 94 -6.85 -8.44 -2.22
C PHE A 94 -8.19 -9.12 -1.98
N ALA A 95 -8.32 -10.38 -2.39
CA ALA A 95 -9.56 -11.15 -2.25
C ALA A 95 -10.01 -11.27 -0.79
N ASP A 96 -9.06 -11.31 0.16
CA ASP A 96 -9.34 -11.32 1.61
C ASP A 96 -9.89 -9.98 2.15
N LYS A 97 -9.84 -8.91 1.35
CA LYS A 97 -10.33 -7.57 1.68
C LYS A 97 -11.41 -7.08 0.70
N ILE A 98 -12.09 -8.00 0.03
CA ILE A 98 -13.10 -7.69 -1.00
C ILE A 98 -14.22 -6.79 -0.48
N ASP A 99 -14.61 -6.93 0.79
CA ASP A 99 -15.64 -6.09 1.41
C ASP A 99 -15.22 -4.62 1.49
N LEU A 100 -13.94 -4.35 1.75
CA LEU A 100 -13.40 -2.98 1.76
C LEU A 100 -13.34 -2.39 0.35
N LEU A 101 -12.94 -3.19 -0.63
CA LEU A 101 -12.91 -2.79 -2.04
C LEU A 101 -14.31 -2.44 -2.55
N LYS A 102 -15.33 -3.25 -2.21
CA LYS A 102 -16.73 -3.04 -2.62
C LYS A 102 -17.37 -1.79 -2.02
N LYS A 103 -16.85 -1.27 -0.90
CA LYS A 103 -17.29 0.01 -0.30
C LYS A 103 -16.74 1.25 -1.01
N GLN A 104 -15.73 1.09 -1.88
CA GLN A 104 -15.09 2.24 -2.52
C GLN A 104 -15.97 2.85 -3.62
N ASN A 105 -15.79 4.15 -3.87
CA ASN A 105 -16.46 4.82 -4.97
C ASN A 105 -15.77 4.50 -6.32
N LEU A 106 -16.45 3.77 -7.19
CA LEU A 106 -15.90 3.31 -8.48
C LEU A 106 -16.17 4.28 -9.65
N GLU A 107 -17.01 5.30 -9.47
CA GLU A 107 -17.41 6.19 -10.57
C GLU A 107 -16.23 7.05 -11.06
N ASN A 108 -15.46 7.61 -10.11
CA ASN A 108 -14.38 8.57 -10.38
C ASN A 108 -12.98 8.00 -10.09
N LEU A 109 -12.72 6.76 -10.51
CA LEU A 109 -11.39 6.18 -10.36
C LEU A 109 -10.36 6.90 -11.24
N ILE A 110 -9.19 7.15 -10.66
CA ILE A 110 -8.02 7.64 -11.38
C ILE A 110 -7.49 6.54 -12.29
N SER A 111 -7.07 6.91 -13.50
CA SER A 111 -6.52 5.94 -14.46
C SER A 111 -5.26 5.28 -13.92
N LEU A 112 -5.08 3.99 -14.24
CA LEU A 112 -3.89 3.24 -13.82
C LEU A 112 -2.60 3.88 -14.34
N ASP A 113 -2.60 4.49 -15.53
CA ASP A 113 -1.44 5.22 -16.05
C ASP A 113 -1.02 6.38 -15.15
N LYS A 114 -1.99 7.14 -14.62
CA LYS A 114 -1.72 8.22 -13.66
C LYS A 114 -1.22 7.68 -12.33
N ILE A 115 -1.81 6.59 -11.83
CA ILE A 115 -1.34 5.92 -10.62
C ILE A 115 0.11 5.48 -10.78
N ASN A 116 0.46 4.80 -11.87
CA ASN A 116 1.82 4.37 -12.18
C ASN A 116 2.79 5.56 -12.24
N MET A 117 2.41 6.63 -12.96
CA MET A 117 3.20 7.85 -13.04
C MET A 117 3.49 8.44 -11.65
N PHE A 118 2.48 8.55 -10.78
CA PHE A 118 2.68 9.07 -9.42
C PHE A 118 3.49 8.12 -8.53
N VAL A 119 3.39 6.80 -8.74
CA VAL A 119 4.22 5.82 -8.05
C VAL A 119 5.68 5.94 -8.50
N ASP A 120 5.96 6.14 -9.79
CA ASP A 120 7.31 6.35 -10.29
C ASP A 120 7.94 7.64 -9.75
N GLU A 121 7.16 8.72 -9.67
CA GLU A 121 7.60 9.96 -9.00
C GLU A 121 7.92 9.73 -7.52
N MET A 122 7.12 8.92 -6.82
CA MET A 122 7.35 8.54 -5.43
C MET A 122 8.64 7.72 -5.28
N LYS A 123 8.89 6.75 -6.18
CA LYS A 123 10.15 5.99 -6.24
C LYS A 123 11.35 6.93 -6.41
N LEU A 124 11.27 7.90 -7.32
CA LEU A 124 12.32 8.90 -7.51
C LEU A 124 12.53 9.78 -6.28
N ALA A 125 11.47 10.16 -5.57
CA ALA A 125 11.56 10.93 -4.33
C ALA A 125 12.27 10.13 -3.23
N LEU A 126 11.92 8.85 -3.06
CA LEU A 126 12.55 7.94 -2.10
C LEU A 126 14.04 7.73 -2.41
N GLN A 127 14.40 7.58 -3.69
CA GLN A 127 15.80 7.50 -4.13
C GLN A 127 16.61 8.77 -3.80
N ARG A 128 15.94 9.92 -3.67
CA ARG A 128 16.53 11.20 -3.22
C ARG A 128 16.52 11.36 -1.70
N ASN A 129 16.30 10.28 -0.95
CA ASN A 129 16.20 10.25 0.51
C ASN A 129 15.07 11.11 1.08
N ILE A 130 13.99 11.35 0.32
CA ILE A 130 12.76 11.90 0.88
C ILE A 130 12.12 10.83 1.77
N LYS A 131 11.67 11.25 2.96
CA LYS A 131 10.99 10.35 3.91
C LYS A 131 9.75 9.71 3.30
N LEU A 132 9.47 8.46 3.66
CA LEU A 132 8.33 7.70 3.15
C LEU A 132 7.03 8.45 3.41
N LYS A 133 6.88 9.02 4.61
CA LYS A 133 5.70 9.82 4.98
C LYS A 133 5.42 10.91 3.96
N HIS A 134 6.41 11.75 3.66
CA HIS A 134 6.24 12.87 2.73
C HIS A 134 6.00 12.42 1.29
N ALA A 135 6.63 11.31 0.89
CA ALA A 135 6.43 10.73 -0.43
C ALA A 135 4.97 10.23 -0.60
N LEU A 136 4.43 9.56 0.41
CA LEU A 136 3.04 9.10 0.45
C LEU A 136 2.05 10.26 0.56
N GLU A 137 2.28 11.24 1.43
CA GLU A 137 1.42 12.43 1.56
C GLU A 137 1.28 13.14 0.20
N ASN A 138 2.38 13.34 -0.51
CA ASN A 138 2.37 13.96 -1.84
C ASN A 138 1.59 13.11 -2.86
N PHE A 139 1.73 11.78 -2.82
CA PHE A 139 0.93 10.88 -3.65
C PHE A 139 -0.57 11.06 -3.37
N PHE A 140 -0.98 11.00 -2.10
CA PHE A 140 -2.39 11.12 -1.71
C PHE A 140 -3.00 12.49 -2.05
N ILE A 141 -2.23 13.57 -1.95
CA ILE A 141 -2.65 14.91 -2.40
C ILE A 141 -2.89 14.90 -3.92
N LYS A 142 -1.97 14.36 -4.71
CA LYS A 142 -2.08 14.33 -6.18
C LYS A 142 -3.29 13.56 -6.69
N ILE A 143 -3.75 12.57 -5.92
CA ILE A 143 -4.95 11.79 -6.24
C ILE A 143 -6.23 12.35 -5.61
N ASN A 144 -6.19 13.53 -4.96
CA ASN A 144 -7.31 14.12 -4.23
C ASN A 144 -7.96 13.10 -3.27
N PHE A 145 -7.11 12.44 -2.47
CA PHE A 145 -7.56 11.32 -1.64
C PHE A 145 -8.57 11.72 -0.57
N VAL A 146 -8.42 12.92 0.01
CA VAL A 146 -9.31 13.45 1.04
C VAL A 146 -9.75 14.85 0.66
#